data_AF-A0A5C6FNN1-F1
#
_entry.id   AF-A0A5C6FNN1-F1
#
_cell.length_a   1.000
_cell.length_b   1.000
_cell.length_c   1.000
_cell.angle_alpha   90.00
_cell.angle_beta   90.00
_cell.angle_gamma   90.00
#
_symmetry.space_group_name_H-M   'P 1'
#
loop_
_entity.id
_entity.type
_entity.pdbx_description
1 polymer ?
#
loop_
_entity_poly.entity_id
_entity_poly.type
_entity_poly.pdbx_seq_one_letter_code
_entity_poly.pdbx_strand_id
1 'polypeptide(L)'
;MSLSEQQVATLLNLVSTTEPDSLDCDGCFGKIAEFAELRLKGRSVPDAMKAVEVHLRQCHCCQTEFEALMDALSELDGDTVRPQ
;
A
#
# COMPACT_ATOMS: atom_id res chain seq x y z
N MET A 1 -4.21 -32.96 -10.00
CA MET A 1 -4.40 -32.35 -8.67
C MET A 1 -5.64 -31.46 -8.74
N SER A 2 -6.61 -31.65 -7.85
CA SER A 2 -7.80 -30.81 -7.74
C SER A 2 -7.64 -29.84 -6.57
N LEU A 3 -8.10 -28.60 -6.75
CA LEU A 3 -8.15 -27.62 -5.67
C LEU A 3 -9.24 -27.98 -4.66
N SER A 4 -9.03 -27.67 -3.39
CA SER A 4 -10.08 -27.72 -2.38
C SER A 4 -11.10 -26.59 -2.57
N GLU A 5 -12.31 -26.75 -2.03
CA GLU A 5 -13.34 -25.72 -2.06
C GLU A 5 -12.86 -24.39 -1.45
N GLN A 6 -12.07 -24.46 -0.38
CA GLN A 6 -11.51 -23.27 0.26
C GLN A 6 -10.53 -22.54 -0.67
N GLN A 7 -9.65 -23.26 -1.37
CA GLN A 7 -8.74 -22.67 -2.34
C GLN A 7 -9.49 -22.04 -3.51
N VAL A 8 -10.57 -22.67 -3.97
CA VAL A 8 -11.45 -22.10 -5.01
C VAL A 8 -12.10 -20.80 -4.52
N ALA A 9 -12.65 -20.79 -3.31
CA ALA A 9 -13.25 -19.58 -2.73
C ALA A 9 -12.23 -18.45 -2.58
N THR A 10 -11.00 -18.75 -2.14
CA THR A 10 -9.92 -17.76 -2.06
C THR A 10 -9.58 -17.19 -3.43
N LEU A 11 -9.43 -18.03 -4.46
CA LEU A 11 -9.14 -17.57 -5.82
C LEU A 11 -10.26 -16.70 -6.38
N LEU A 12 -11.52 -17.10 -6.19
CA LEU A 12 -12.68 -16.30 -6.61
C LEU A 12 -12.71 -14.95 -5.90
N ASN A 13 -12.40 -14.91 -4.60
CA ASN A 13 -12.33 -13.67 -3.85
C ASN A 13 -11.25 -12.74 -4.41
N LEU A 14 -10.03 -13.26 -4.60
CA LEU A 14 -8.90 -12.50 -5.18
C LEU A 14 -9.24 -11.88 -6.52
N VAL A 15 -9.91 -12.64 -7.41
CA VAL A 15 -10.35 -12.13 -8.72
C VAL A 15 -11.49 -11.13 -8.58
N SER A 16 -12.45 -11.35 -7.68
CA SER A 16 -13.60 -10.46 -7.51
C SER A 16 -13.23 -9.09 -6.92
N THR A 17 -12.11 -8.99 -6.21
CA THR A 17 -11.63 -7.76 -5.58
C THR A 17 -10.64 -6.99 -6.45
N THR A 18 -10.32 -7.47 -7.66
CA THR A 18 -9.46 -6.70 -8.58
C THR A 18 -10.21 -5.48 -9.09
N GLU A 19 -9.52 -4.35 -9.07
CA GLU A 19 -10.00 -3.07 -9.59
C GLU A 19 -9.06 -2.60 -10.71
N PRO A 20 -9.54 -1.79 -11.68
CA PRO A 20 -8.66 -1.20 -12.68
C PRO A 20 -7.50 -0.46 -12.02
N ASP A 21 -6.30 -0.96 -12.25
CA ASP A 21 -5.08 -0.37 -11.73
C ASP A 21 -4.42 0.47 -12.82
N SER A 22 -4.55 1.78 -12.70
CA SER A 22 -3.98 2.73 -13.66
C SER A 22 -2.50 3.02 -13.40
N LEU A 23 -1.91 2.41 -12.37
CA LEU A 23 -0.55 2.67 -11.92
C LEU A 23 0.25 1.36 -11.93
N ASP A 24 1.48 1.41 -12.42
CA ASP A 24 2.43 0.32 -12.26
C ASP A 24 3.29 0.51 -11.00
N CYS A 25 4.13 -0.47 -10.69
CA CYS A 25 4.98 -0.42 -9.50
C CYS A 25 5.91 0.81 -9.51
N ASP A 26 6.48 1.17 -10.66
CA ASP A 26 7.36 2.34 -10.81
C ASP A 26 6.60 3.65 -10.58
N GLY A 27 5.40 3.78 -11.16
CA GLY A 27 4.51 4.92 -10.93
C GLY A 27 4.06 5.02 -9.47
N CYS A 28 3.85 3.89 -8.79
CA CYS A 28 3.58 3.83 -7.37
C CYS A 28 4.78 4.34 -6.57
N PHE A 29 5.97 3.80 -6.84
CA PHE A 29 7.21 4.21 -6.18
C PHE A 29 7.48 5.71 -6.30
N GLY A 30 7.21 6.31 -7.46
CA GLY A 30 7.35 7.76 -7.67
C GLY A 30 6.46 8.64 -6.78
N LYS A 31 5.40 8.09 -6.18
CA LYS A 31 4.43 8.81 -5.34
C LYS A 31 4.34 8.28 -3.90
N ILE A 32 5.02 7.18 -3.60
CA ILE A 32 4.83 6.44 -2.34
C ILE A 32 5.22 7.24 -1.10
N ALA A 33 6.27 8.08 -1.21
CA ALA A 33 6.72 8.93 -0.11
C ALA A 33 5.69 10.03 0.23
N GLU A 34 5.13 10.71 -0.77
CA GLU A 34 4.10 11.74 -0.58
C GLU A 34 2.82 11.12 0.02
N PHE A 35 2.45 9.93 -0.46
CA PHE A 35 1.34 9.16 0.11
C PHE A 35 1.59 8.75 1.57
N ALA A 36 2.79 8.27 1.90
CA ALA A 36 3.17 7.89 3.26
C ALA A 36 3.11 9.07 4.23
N GLU A 37 3.58 10.26 3.84
CA GLU A 37 3.46 11.46 4.67
C GLU A 37 2.00 11.84 4.98
N LEU A 38 1.10 11.73 3.99
CA LEU A 38 -0.31 12.00 4.20
C LEU A 38 -0.92 11.02 5.19
N ARG A 39 -0.57 9.74 5.08
CA ARG A 39 -1.02 8.69 6.00
C ARG A 39 -0.49 8.90 7.41
N LEU A 40 0.81 9.18 7.55
CA LEU A 40 1.45 9.45 8.83
C LEU A 40 0.79 10.65 9.56
N LYS A 41 0.48 11.71 8.81
CA LYS A 41 -0.20 12.92 9.34
C LYS A 41 -1.72 12.74 9.52
N GLY A 42 -2.27 11.56 9.27
CA GLY A 42 -3.71 11.28 9.37
C GLY A 42 -4.56 12.09 8.40
N ARG A 43 -4.00 12.57 7.29
CA ARG A 43 -4.70 13.40 6.30
C ARG A 43 -5.49 12.53 5.33
N SER A 44 -6.57 13.08 4.80
CA SER A 44 -7.34 12.44 3.73
C SER A 44 -6.49 12.31 2.47
N VAL A 45 -6.57 11.16 1.80
CA VAL A 45 -5.92 10.91 0.51
C VAL A 45 -6.66 11.70 -0.59
N PRO A 46 -5.98 12.62 -1.31
CA PRO A 46 -6.58 13.35 -2.42
C PRO A 46 -6.97 12.41 -3.58
N ASP A 47 -7.91 12.83 -4.41
CA ASP A 47 -8.34 12.05 -5.58
C ASP A 47 -7.17 11.66 -6.50
N ALA A 48 -6.18 12.55 -6.66
CA ALA A 48 -4.98 12.32 -7.46
C ALA A 48 -4.09 11.17 -6.95
N MET A 49 -4.28 10.73 -5.70
CA MET A 49 -3.53 9.65 -5.05
C MET A 49 -4.34 8.39 -4.81
N LYS A 50 -5.63 8.37 -5.17
CA LYS A 50 -6.44 7.14 -5.06
C LYS A 50 -5.85 5.99 -5.86
N ALA A 51 -5.21 6.26 -7.00
CA ALA A 51 -4.53 5.25 -7.80
C ALA A 51 -3.40 4.54 -7.01
N VAL A 52 -2.68 5.25 -6.14
CA VAL A 52 -1.64 4.65 -5.27
C VAL A 52 -2.30 3.72 -4.26
N GLU A 53 -3.41 4.14 -3.64
CA GLU A 53 -4.15 3.31 -2.69
C GLU A 53 -4.71 2.03 -3.34
N VAL A 54 -5.25 2.15 -4.56
CA VAL A 54 -5.73 1.01 -5.36
C VAL A 54 -4.57 0.05 -5.67
N HIS A 55 -3.42 0.56 -6.12
CA HIS A 55 -2.25 -0.26 -6.43
C HIS A 55 -1.75 -1.00 -5.18
N LEU A 56 -1.61 -0.32 -4.03
CA LEU A 56 -1.17 -0.94 -2.78
C LEU A 56 -2.11 -2.04 -2.30
N ARG A 57 -3.42 -1.96 -2.56
CA ARG A 57 -4.36 -3.05 -2.22
C ARG A 57 -4.22 -4.28 -3.12
N GLN A 58 -3.71 -4.12 -4.34
CA GLN A 58 -3.65 -5.18 -5.34
C GLN A 58 -2.24 -5.74 -5.54
N CYS A 59 -1.20 -4.95 -5.28
CA CYS A 59 0.20 -5.30 -5.46
C CYS A 59 0.88 -5.57 -4.12
N HIS A 60 1.08 -6.86 -3.82
CA HIS A 60 1.72 -7.30 -2.57
C HIS A 60 3.14 -6.72 -2.38
N CYS A 61 3.90 -6.56 -3.48
CA CYS A 61 5.26 -6.00 -3.42
C CYS A 61 5.23 -4.56 -2.90
N CYS A 62 4.44 -3.69 -3.56
CA CYS A 62 4.36 -2.29 -3.16
C CYS A 62 3.71 -2.11 -1.79
N GLN A 63 2.76 -2.98 -1.41
CA GLN A 63 2.22 -2.98 -0.05
C GLN A 63 3.30 -3.23 1.00
N THR A 64 4.12 -4.26 0.79
CA THR A 64 5.21 -4.62 1.71
C THR A 64 6.23 -3.49 1.83
N GLU A 65 6.61 -2.88 0.70
CA GLU A 65 7.52 -1.73 0.68
C GLU A 65 6.92 -0.50 1.40
N PHE A 66 5.63 -0.25 1.23
CA PHE A 66 4.91 0.81 1.91
C PHE A 66 4.85 0.59 3.43
N GLU A 67 4.54 -0.62 3.88
CA GLU A 67 4.50 -0.98 5.31
C GLU A 67 5.89 -0.79 5.95
N ALA A 68 6.95 -1.28 5.30
CA ALA A 68 8.32 -1.08 5.77
C ALA A 68 8.71 0.42 5.85
N LEU A 69 8.27 1.23 4.88
CA LEU A 69 8.47 2.68 4.92
C LEU A 69 7.71 3.32 6.09
N MET A 70 6.45 2.94 6.31
CA MET A 70 5.63 3.46 7.41
C MET A 70 6.19 3.09 8.78
N ASP A 71 6.72 1.89 8.95
CA ASP A 71 7.40 1.46 10.18
C ASP A 71 8.61 2.36 10.47
N ALA A 72 9.50 2.52 9.48
CA ALA A 72 10.68 3.38 9.60
C ALA A 72 10.31 4.85 9.88
N LEU A 73 9.28 5.38 9.21
CA LEU A 73 8.81 6.75 9.45
C LEU A 73 8.20 6.91 10.85
N SER A 74 7.47 5.91 11.34
CA SER A 74 6.86 5.94 12.68
C SER A 74 7.93 5.91 13.78
N GLU A 75 9.00 5.14 13.59
CA GLU A 75 10.17 5.16 14.47
C GLU A 75 10.80 6.56 14.52
N LEU A 76 10.97 7.21 13.37
CA LEU A 76 11.56 8.55 13.28
C LEU A 76 10.66 9.66 13.86
N ASP A 77 9.34 9.57 13.68
CA ASP A 77 8.38 10.56 14.21
C ASP A 77 8.22 10.45 15.74
N GLY A 78 8.31 9.22 16.27
CA GLY A 78 8.39 8.97 17.72
C GLY A 78 9.67 9.51 18.38
N ASP A 79 10.74 9.67 17.60
CA ASP A 79 12.09 10.07 18.05
C ASP A 79 12.35 11.59 17.96
N THR A 80 11.31 12.44 18.00
CA THR A 80 11.41 13.92 17.97
C THR A 80 12.28 14.57 19.08
N VAL A 81 12.97 13.79 19.91
CA VAL A 81 14.00 14.27 20.85
C VAL A 81 15.23 13.37 20.83
N ARG A 82 16.06 13.42 19.78
CA ARG A 82 17.48 13.10 19.95
C ARG A 82 18.35 14.29 19.56
N PRO A 83 18.85 15.09 20.52
CA PRO A 83 19.89 16.05 20.20
C PRO A 83 21.15 15.26 19.80
N GLN A 84 21.71 15.60 18.65
CA GLN A 84 23.12 15.30 18.38
C GLN A 84 23.99 16.20 19.26
#